data_AF-A0A257PML2-F1
#
_entry.id   AF-A0A257PML2-F1
#
_cell.length_a   1.000
_cell.length_b   1.000
_cell.length_c   1.000
_cell.angle_alpha   90.00
_cell.angle_beta   90.00
_cell.angle_gamma   90.00
#
_symmetry.space_group_name_H-M   'P 1'
#
loop_
_entity.id
_entity.type
_entity.pdbx_description
1 polymer ?
#
loop_
_entity_poly.entity_id
_entity_poly.type
_entity_poly.pdbx_seq_one_letter_code
_entity_poly.pdbx_strand_id
1 'polypeptide(L)'
;EDLKARLAAGFAEYPGETAAEQIQNMVYAVGKAHKFTPLKAWFDCLYQVLLGQTEGPRFGGFIALYGIERTIALIETSLAREVVPT
;
A
#
# COMPACT_ATOMS: atom_id res chain seq x y z
N GLU A 1 4.93 17.87 -24.40
CA GLU A 1 5.37 19.00 -23.56
C GLU A 1 4.36 19.38 -22.46
N ASP A 2 3.09 19.69 -22.76
CA ASP A 2 2.13 20.27 -21.76
C ASP A 2 1.66 19.30 -20.64
N LEU A 3 1.46 18.00 -20.92
CA LEU A 3 0.97 17.04 -19.89
C LEU A 3 1.98 16.80 -18.75
N LYS A 4 3.28 16.76 -19.05
CA LYS A 4 4.35 16.58 -18.05
C LYS A 4 4.47 17.79 -17.13
N ALA A 5 4.33 19.00 -17.68
CA ALA A 5 4.34 20.23 -16.90
C ALA A 5 3.09 20.36 -16.02
N ARG A 6 1.91 19.99 -16.52
CA ARG A 6 0.66 19.97 -15.75
C ARG A 6 0.65 18.92 -14.64
N LEU A 7 1.24 17.75 -14.86
CA LEU A 7 1.43 16.73 -13.82
C LEU A 7 2.44 17.19 -12.76
N ALA A 8 3.50 17.91 -13.14
CA ALA A 8 4.49 18.46 -12.20
C ALA A 8 3.92 19.62 -11.36
N ALA A 9 2.99 20.41 -11.90
CA ALA A 9 2.34 21.51 -11.17
C ALA A 9 1.15 21.05 -10.31
N GLY A 10 0.39 20.02 -10.74
CA GLY A 10 -0.85 19.59 -10.09
C GLY A 10 -0.70 18.95 -8.70
N PHE A 11 0.52 18.55 -8.29
CA PHE A 11 0.81 18.03 -6.95
C PHE A 11 1.41 19.07 -5.99
N ALA A 12 1.71 20.28 -6.45
CA ALA A 12 2.26 21.35 -5.62
C ALA A 12 1.17 22.10 -4.81
N GLU A 13 -0.11 21.94 -5.15
CA GLU A 13 -1.25 22.68 -4.59
C GLU A 13 -2.34 21.78 -3.98
N TYR A 14 -1.99 20.73 -3.21
CA TYR A 14 -2.99 19.99 -2.44
C TYR A 14 -2.90 20.30 -0.93
N PRO A 15 -3.68 21.26 -0.41
CA PRO A 15 -3.77 21.54 1.03
C PRO A 15 -4.78 20.59 1.70
N GLY A 16 -4.54 19.28 1.59
CA GLY A 16 -5.40 18.25 2.19
C GLY A 16 -4.84 16.85 2.02
N GLU A 17 -5.19 15.95 2.94
CA GLU A 17 -4.72 14.55 2.90
C GLU A 17 -5.42 13.79 1.77
N THR A 18 -4.65 13.29 0.81
CA THR A 18 -5.18 12.46 -0.29
C THR A 18 -5.70 11.12 0.24
N ALA A 19 -6.60 10.46 -0.50
CA ALA A 19 -7.07 9.11 -0.14
C ALA A 19 -5.89 8.12 0.01
N ALA A 20 -4.86 8.25 -0.84
CA ALA A 20 -3.65 7.45 -0.74
C ALA A 20 -2.89 7.66 0.58
N GLU A 21 -2.83 8.89 1.08
CA GLU A 21 -2.18 9.24 2.35
C GLU A 21 -3.00 8.77 3.55
N GLN A 22 -4.32 8.97 3.53
CA GLN A 22 -5.22 8.48 4.58
C GLN A 22 -5.12 6.96 4.74
N ILE A 23 -5.16 6.23 3.61
CA ILE A 23 -4.99 4.77 3.59
C ILE A 23 -3.59 4.40 4.07
N GLN A 24 -2.55 5.09 3.61
CA GLN A 24 -1.18 4.83 4.04
C GLN A 24 -1.01 5.00 5.55
N ASN A 25 -1.61 6.04 6.14
CA ASN A 25 -1.58 6.31 7.57
C ASN A 25 -2.34 5.24 8.36
N MET A 26 -3.48 4.78 7.85
CA MET A 26 -4.22 3.66 8.43
C MET A 26 -3.40 2.36 8.44
N VAL A 27 -2.81 1.98 7.31
CA VAL A 27 -1.97 0.76 7.19
C VAL A 27 -0.75 0.85 8.11
N TYR A 28 -0.16 2.04 8.24
CA TYR A 28 0.96 2.29 9.14
C TYR A 28 0.55 2.17 10.63
N ALA A 29 -0.62 2.71 11.00
CA ALA A 29 -1.16 2.59 12.35
C ALA A 29 -1.42 1.13 12.75
N VAL A 30 -1.93 0.30 11.82
CA VAL A 30 -2.09 -1.14 12.01
C VAL A 30 -0.74 -1.81 12.30
N GLY A 31 0.28 -1.56 11.47
CA GLY A 31 1.62 -2.13 11.69
C GLY A 31 2.21 -1.76 13.05
N LYS A 32 1.99 -0.51 13.51
CA LYS A 32 2.38 -0.06 14.85
C LYS A 32 1.60 -0.78 15.97
N ALA A 33 0.30 -0.93 15.83
CA ALA A 33 -0.54 -1.62 16.82
C ALA A 33 -0.10 -3.09 17.01
N HIS A 34 0.35 -3.73 15.93
CA HIS A 34 0.93 -5.08 15.96
C HIS A 34 2.42 -5.13 16.36
N LYS A 35 3.02 -3.99 16.76
CA LYS A 35 4.39 -3.88 17.30
C LYS A 35 5.49 -4.41 16.36
N PHE A 36 5.31 -4.32 15.04
CA PHE A 36 6.36 -4.66 14.09
C PHE A 36 7.60 -3.79 14.28
N THR A 37 8.75 -4.42 14.54
CA THR A 37 10.02 -3.75 14.78
C THR A 37 11.13 -4.45 13.98
N PRO A 38 11.73 -3.81 12.96
CA PRO A 38 11.40 -2.48 12.43
C PRO A 38 10.05 -2.49 11.70
N LEU A 39 9.36 -1.34 11.67
CA LEU A 39 8.07 -1.20 10.98
C LEU A 39 8.17 -1.45 9.47
N LYS A 40 9.37 -1.40 8.88
CA LYS A 40 9.61 -1.84 7.50
C LYS A 40 9.20 -3.31 7.29
N ALA A 41 9.43 -4.18 8.27
CA ALA A 41 9.09 -5.61 8.17
C ALA A 41 7.57 -5.85 7.98
N TRP A 42 6.73 -4.94 8.48
CA TRP A 42 5.29 -4.97 8.21
C TRP A 42 4.99 -4.79 6.72
N PHE A 43 5.59 -3.77 6.10
CA PHE A 43 5.39 -3.51 4.68
C PHE A 43 6.02 -4.60 3.81
N ASP A 44 7.21 -5.10 4.16
CA ASP A 44 7.85 -6.21 3.46
C ASP A 44 6.94 -7.45 3.46
N CYS A 45 6.31 -7.77 4.60
CA CYS A 45 5.32 -8.85 4.70
C CYS A 45 4.12 -8.60 3.77
N LEU A 46 3.55 -7.39 3.75
CA LEU A 46 2.45 -7.05 2.84
C LEU A 46 2.83 -7.25 1.37
N TYR A 47 4.03 -6.81 0.95
CA TYR A 47 4.49 -7.01 -0.43
C TYR A 47 4.71 -8.49 -0.76
N GLN A 48 5.30 -9.25 0.16
CA GLN A 48 5.57 -10.67 -0.07
C GLN A 48 4.28 -11.48 -0.14
N VAL A 49 3.37 -11.30 0.82
CA VAL A 49 2.16 -12.12 0.95
C VAL A 49 1.11 -11.74 -0.10
N LEU A 50 0.97 -10.45 -0.41
CA LEU A 50 -0.10 -9.98 -1.31
C LEU A 50 0.37 -9.89 -2.76
N LEU A 51 1.63 -9.53 -3.00
CA LEU A 51 2.13 -9.21 -4.33
C LEU A 51 3.25 -10.13 -4.82
N GLY A 52 3.79 -11.00 -3.95
CA GLY A 52 4.93 -11.87 -4.28
C GLY A 52 6.21 -11.08 -4.58
N GLN A 53 6.33 -9.87 -4.03
CA GLN A 53 7.47 -8.97 -4.24
C GLN A 53 8.20 -8.71 -2.93
N THR A 54 9.51 -8.44 -2.99
CA THR A 54 10.31 -8.08 -1.80
C THR A 54 10.18 -6.61 -1.41
N GLU A 55 9.74 -5.78 -2.34
CA GLU A 55 9.54 -4.34 -2.16
C GLU A 55 8.47 -3.81 -3.13
N GLY A 56 8.01 -2.57 -2.92
CA GLY A 56 7.01 -1.95 -3.77
C GLY A 56 6.80 -0.46 -3.49
N PRO A 57 5.98 0.21 -4.32
CA PRO A 57 5.61 1.61 -4.10
C PRO A 57 4.77 1.75 -2.82
N ARG A 58 4.58 2.98 -2.31
CA ARG A 58 3.77 3.23 -1.10
C ARG A 58 2.43 2.49 -1.16
N PHE A 59 2.19 1.63 -0.18
CA PHE A 59 1.04 0.72 -0.17
C PHE A 59 -0.31 1.45 -0.23
N GLY A 60 -0.45 2.62 0.41
CA GLY A 60 -1.67 3.42 0.31
C GLY A 60 -1.95 3.94 -1.10
N GLY A 61 -0.90 4.28 -1.87
CA GLY A 61 -1.04 4.63 -3.29
C GLY A 61 -1.45 3.43 -4.15
N PHE A 62 -0.90 2.25 -3.85
CA PHE A 62 -1.33 1.00 -4.47
C PHE A 62 -2.82 0.75 -4.23
N ILE A 63 -3.30 0.82 -2.98
CA ILE A 63 -4.72 0.59 -2.65
C ILE A 63 -5.60 1.67 -3.30
N ALA A 64 -5.18 2.93 -3.34
CA ALA A 64 -5.96 3.99 -3.96
C ALA A 64 -6.18 3.76 -5.47
N LEU A 65 -5.20 3.19 -6.16
CA LEU A 65 -5.29 2.88 -7.60
C LEU A 65 -5.93 1.50 -7.86
N TYR A 66 -5.56 0.50 -7.06
CA TYR A 66 -6.04 -0.87 -7.17
C TYR A 66 -7.45 -1.02 -6.60
N GLY A 67 -7.90 -0.15 -5.71
CA GLY A 67 -9.24 -0.18 -5.11
C GLY A 67 -9.29 -1.01 -3.82
N ILE A 68 -10.05 -0.50 -2.86
CA ILE A 68 -10.19 -1.07 -1.51
C ILE A 68 -10.78 -2.48 -1.56
N GLU A 69 -11.94 -2.66 -2.21
CA GLU A 69 -12.61 -3.97 -2.32
C GLU A 69 -11.71 -5.04 -2.95
N ARG A 70 -10.99 -4.69 -4.02
CA ARG A 70 -10.02 -5.60 -4.66
C ARG A 70 -8.84 -5.92 -3.74
N THR A 71 -8.41 -4.98 -2.91
CA THR A 71 -7.36 -5.21 -1.91
C THR A 71 -7.84 -6.14 -0.81
N ILE A 72 -9.08 -5.97 -0.31
CA ILE A 72 -9.68 -6.86 0.69
C ILE A 72 -9.75 -8.30 0.14
N ALA A 73 -10.30 -8.47 -1.07
CA ALA A 73 -10.37 -9.78 -1.72
C ALA A 73 -8.99 -10.41 -1.95
N LEU A 74 -7.97 -9.59 -2.27
CA LEU A 74 -6.58 -10.04 -2.38
C LEU A 74 -6.05 -10.56 -1.03
N ILE A 75 -6.31 -9.85 0.06
CA ILE A 75 -5.91 -10.27 1.41
C ILE A 75 -6.58 -11.58 1.80
N GLU A 76 -7.90 -11.69 1.61
CA GLU A 76 -8.66 -12.91 1.91
C GLU A 76 -8.14 -14.10 1.10
N THR A 77 -7.90 -13.89 -0.20
CA THR A 77 -7.34 -14.93 -1.07
C THR A 77 -5.94 -15.34 -0.63
N SER A 78 -5.07 -14.39 -0.29
CA SER A 78 -3.70 -14.70 0.18
C SER A 78 -3.71 -15.43 1.52
N LEU A 79 -4.62 -15.11 2.43
CA LEU A 79 -4.76 -15.81 3.72
C LEU A 79 -5.34 -17.23 3.57
N ALA A 80 -6.14 -17.47 2.52
CA ALA A 80 -6.69 -18.78 2.21
C ALA A 80 -5.72 -19.69 1.44
N ARG A 81 -4.58 -19.17 0.94
CA ARG A 81 -3.56 -20.00 0.30
C ARG A 81 -2.88 -20.86 1.37
N GLU A 82 -2.96 -22.17 1.21
CA GLU A 82 -2.06 -23.09 1.91
C GLU A 82 -0.63 -22.77 1.46
N VAL A 83 0.23 -22.40 2.40
CA VAL A 83 1.66 -22.24 2.14
C VAL A 83 2.20 -23.62 1.78
N VAL A 84 2.33 -23.92 0.49
CA VAL A 84 3.08 -25.08 0.03
C VAL A 84 4.55 -24.75 0.26
N PRO A 85 5.26 -25.40 1.22
CA PRO A 85 6.67 -25.13 1.43
C PRO A 85 7.44 -25.61 0.21
N THR A 86 8.14 -24.70 -0.47
CA THR A 86 9.16 -25.00 -1.49
C THR A 86 10.48 -25.36 -0.85
#